data_AF-A0A7K0KFV8-F1
#
_entry.id   AF-A0A7K0KFV8-F1
#
_cell.length_a   1.000
_cell.length_b   1.000
_cell.length_c   1.000
_cell.angle_alpha   90.00
_cell.angle_beta   90.00
_cell.angle_gamma   90.00
#
_symmetry.space_group_name_H-M   'P 1'
#
loop_
_entity.id
_entity.type
_entity.pdbx_description
1 polymer ?
#
loop_
_entity_poly.entity_id
_entity_poly.type
_entity_poly.pdbx_seq_one_letter_code
_entity_poly.pdbx_strand_id
1 'polypeptide(L)'
;MEKTAYNPSMNLYSPSGYAMPFELPEPCPLVITLGYGDQQHPVTGEKFFHHGVDFKVSPHTWLKALATGIVSGISTNNRKGFQITVNYRNYAAGDNSSFDVTYSHIREVVGGFGRNVKAGDNIAVCDGLLHVEVRFNGEEVNPLEFLTMVRDNLMMQEQKAMTGNNPEMATLDFPVSTPYDAQQPEIDQMYTRFFGRYMADLLSNRYRVPGSTEAALRSVLAEGAAAGAYYEHTPSMLNPLGLGERSLGIIGRVQTLLIHDFLNYLALIHGVFLSSMTEIEKKKLLTTP
;
A
#
# COMPACT_ATOMS: atom_id res chain seq x y z
N MET A 1 -2.93 -9.93 -28.28
CA MET A 1 -1.72 -9.45 -27.59
C MET A 1 -1.83 -9.90 -26.16
N GLU A 2 -0.84 -10.67 -25.71
CA GLU A 2 -0.78 -11.28 -24.39
C GLU A 2 -0.64 -10.16 -23.35
N LYS A 3 -1.47 -10.18 -22.31
CA LYS A 3 -1.48 -9.15 -21.25
C LYS A 3 -0.28 -9.40 -20.35
N THR A 4 0.71 -8.53 -20.35
CA THR A 4 1.80 -8.59 -19.37
C THR A 4 1.26 -8.13 -18.02
N ALA A 5 0.79 -9.08 -17.21
CA ALA A 5 0.40 -8.83 -15.83
C ALA A 5 1.65 -8.47 -14.99
N TYR A 6 1.51 -7.55 -14.04
CA TYR A 6 2.57 -7.17 -13.12
C TYR A 6 3.23 -8.40 -12.45
N ASN A 7 4.56 -8.48 -12.55
CA ASN A 7 5.39 -9.51 -11.92
C ASN A 7 6.17 -8.88 -10.77
N PRO A 8 6.35 -9.52 -9.60
CA PRO A 8 7.20 -9.03 -8.50
C PRO A 8 8.64 -8.65 -8.90
N SER A 9 9.12 -9.02 -10.09
CA SER A 9 10.37 -8.52 -10.70
C SER A 9 10.30 -7.07 -11.21
N MET A 10 9.13 -6.41 -11.18
CA MET A 10 8.91 -5.05 -11.70
C MET A 10 8.88 -3.98 -10.59
N ASN A 11 9.64 -4.16 -9.50
CA ASN A 11 9.70 -3.16 -8.44
C ASN A 11 10.65 -2.00 -8.81
N LEU A 12 10.19 -0.75 -8.68
CA LEU A 12 11.00 0.44 -8.91
C LEU A 12 11.80 0.80 -7.66
N TYR A 13 13.14 0.80 -7.74
CA TYR A 13 14.00 1.29 -6.66
C TYR A 13 14.50 2.71 -6.96
N SER A 14 14.25 3.63 -6.03
CA SER A 14 14.62 5.05 -6.20
C SER A 14 15.49 5.61 -5.05
N PRO A 15 16.62 6.28 -5.34
CA PRO A 15 17.47 6.91 -4.33
C PRO A 15 16.82 8.11 -3.62
N SER A 16 15.96 8.86 -4.32
CA SER A 16 15.25 10.01 -3.73
C SER A 16 14.00 9.62 -2.94
N GLY A 17 13.65 8.33 -2.92
CA GLY A 17 12.37 7.86 -2.44
C GLY A 17 11.24 7.96 -3.45
N TYR A 18 10.00 8.01 -2.96
CA TYR A 18 8.78 7.94 -3.76
C TYR A 18 7.82 9.11 -3.47
N ALA A 19 6.92 9.39 -4.40
CA ALA A 19 5.81 10.32 -4.23
C ALA A 19 4.63 9.92 -5.13
N MET A 20 3.41 10.33 -4.78
CA MET A 20 2.26 10.21 -5.66
C MET A 20 2.24 11.35 -6.69
N PRO A 21 1.67 11.14 -7.89
CA PRO A 21 1.78 12.10 -8.99
C PRO A 21 1.00 13.38 -8.73
N PHE A 22 -0.01 13.34 -7.88
CA PHE A 22 -0.78 14.51 -7.43
C PHE A 22 -1.39 14.22 -6.06
N GLU A 23 -1.83 15.28 -5.39
CA GLU A 23 -2.54 15.20 -4.11
C GLU A 23 -4.04 15.37 -4.32
N LEU A 24 -4.81 14.67 -3.49
CA LEU A 24 -6.27 14.83 -3.42
C LEU A 24 -6.57 15.79 -2.27
N PRO A 25 -7.34 16.88 -2.49
CA PRO A 25 -7.83 17.70 -1.39
C PRO A 25 -8.79 16.87 -0.54
N GLU A 26 -8.56 16.74 0.77
CA GLU A 26 -9.55 16.08 1.63
C GLU A 26 -10.86 16.88 1.67
N PRO A 27 -12.04 16.22 1.62
CA PRO A 27 -12.30 14.78 1.66
C PRO A 27 -12.54 14.14 0.27
N CYS A 28 -11.98 14.70 -0.81
CA CYS A 28 -12.28 14.29 -2.17
C CYS A 28 -11.69 12.89 -2.50
N PRO A 29 -12.52 11.89 -2.86
CA PRO A 29 -12.01 10.58 -3.24
C PRO A 29 -11.31 10.63 -4.60
N LEU A 30 -10.41 9.67 -4.85
CA LEU A 30 -9.84 9.45 -6.17
C LEU A 30 -10.94 9.07 -7.16
N VAL A 31 -11.09 9.82 -8.26
CA VAL A 31 -12.10 9.52 -9.29
C VAL A 31 -11.41 9.11 -10.57
N ILE A 32 -11.53 7.82 -10.91
CA ILE A 32 -11.12 7.27 -12.21
C ILE A 32 -12.29 7.43 -13.17
N THR A 33 -12.09 8.21 -14.22
CA THR A 33 -13.11 8.45 -15.26
C THR A 33 -13.08 7.40 -16.36
N LEU A 34 -11.90 6.88 -16.67
CA LEU A 34 -11.71 5.80 -17.65
C LEU A 34 -10.54 4.91 -17.24
N GLY A 35 -10.77 3.60 -17.15
CA GLY A 35 -9.75 2.62 -16.76
C GLY A 35 -8.90 2.13 -17.93
N TYR A 36 -7.79 1.47 -17.61
CA TYR A 36 -6.92 0.82 -18.59
C TYR A 36 -7.57 -0.44 -19.18
N GLY A 37 -7.26 -0.75 -20.44
CA GLY A 37 -7.70 -1.97 -21.12
C GLY A 37 -8.94 -1.81 -21.99
N ASP A 38 -9.67 -2.90 -22.21
CA ASP A 38 -10.87 -2.90 -23.05
C ASP A 38 -11.98 -2.05 -22.42
N GLN A 39 -12.39 -0.99 -23.11
CA GLN A 39 -13.45 -0.07 -22.73
C GLN A 39 -14.57 -0.07 -23.76
N GLN A 40 -15.76 0.39 -23.34
CA GLN A 40 -16.90 0.55 -24.21
C GLN A 40 -17.26 2.03 -24.35
N HIS A 41 -17.35 2.51 -25.58
CA HIS A 41 -17.72 3.89 -25.82
C HIS A 41 -19.17 4.14 -25.38
N PRO A 42 -19.45 5.12 -24.50
CA PRO A 42 -20.78 5.28 -23.88
C PRO A 42 -21.88 5.64 -24.89
N VAL A 43 -21.53 6.34 -25.97
CA VAL A 43 -22.49 6.76 -27.02
C VAL A 43 -22.63 5.73 -28.15
N THR A 44 -21.53 5.27 -28.76
CA THR A 44 -21.56 4.37 -29.93
C THR A 44 -21.62 2.89 -29.56
N GLY A 45 -21.31 2.52 -28.31
CA GLY A 45 -21.25 1.14 -27.86
C GLY A 45 -20.06 0.34 -28.41
N GLU A 46 -19.21 0.95 -29.23
CA GLU A 46 -18.04 0.33 -29.82
C GLU A 46 -16.98 0.03 -28.75
N LYS A 47 -16.34 -1.14 -28.88
CA LYS A 47 -15.21 -1.50 -28.03
C LYS A 47 -13.95 -0.83 -28.54
N PHE A 48 -13.20 -0.22 -27.63
CA PHE A 48 -11.87 0.30 -27.92
C PHE A 48 -10.94 -0.04 -26.76
N PHE A 49 -9.64 -0.05 -27.03
CA PHE A 49 -8.64 -0.27 -26.00
C PHE A 49 -8.13 1.07 -25.48
N HIS A 50 -8.21 1.29 -24.17
CA HIS A 50 -7.69 2.46 -23.50
C HIS A 50 -6.28 2.19 -22.96
N HIS A 51 -5.29 2.87 -23.55
CA HIS A 51 -3.86 2.69 -23.31
C HIS A 51 -3.33 3.34 -22.02
N GLY A 52 -4.22 3.87 -21.18
CA GLY A 52 -3.85 4.57 -19.95
C GLY A 52 -4.96 4.54 -18.91
N VAL A 53 -4.84 5.40 -17.90
CA VAL A 53 -5.89 5.64 -16.89
C VAL A 53 -6.17 7.13 -16.84
N ASP A 54 -7.46 7.48 -16.83
CA ASP A 54 -7.92 8.86 -16.78
C ASP A 54 -8.44 9.21 -15.38
N PHE A 55 -7.81 10.19 -14.75
CA PHE A 55 -8.19 10.72 -13.46
C PHE A 55 -8.89 12.06 -13.61
N LYS A 56 -9.98 12.25 -12.86
CA LYS A 56 -10.54 13.58 -12.64
C LYS A 56 -9.70 14.29 -11.58
N VAL A 57 -9.13 15.42 -11.95
CA VAL A 57 -8.29 16.26 -11.09
C VAL A 57 -8.92 17.65 -10.95
N SER A 58 -8.52 18.39 -9.92
CA SER A 58 -8.96 19.79 -9.82
C SER A 58 -8.24 20.64 -10.87
N PRO A 59 -8.81 21.77 -11.30
CA PRO A 59 -8.07 22.76 -12.06
C PRO A 59 -6.81 23.22 -11.30
N HIS A 60 -5.71 23.45 -12.02
CA HIS A 60 -4.41 23.87 -11.49
C HIS A 60 -3.77 22.87 -10.51
N THR A 61 -4.04 21.58 -10.67
CA THR A 61 -3.39 20.55 -9.85
C THR A 61 -1.92 20.41 -10.26
N TRP A 62 -1.02 20.52 -9.28
CA TRP A 62 0.41 20.26 -9.47
C TRP A 62 0.68 18.78 -9.65
N LEU A 63 1.47 18.46 -10.67
CA LEU A 63 2.01 17.13 -10.89
C LEU A 63 3.42 17.02 -10.34
N LYS A 64 3.66 15.96 -9.58
CA LYS A 64 4.92 15.65 -8.92
C LYS A 64 5.61 14.47 -9.59
N ALA A 65 6.94 14.49 -9.62
CA ALA A 65 7.73 13.33 -10.01
C ALA A 65 7.58 12.21 -8.98
N LEU A 66 7.35 10.99 -9.45
CA LEU A 66 7.09 9.82 -8.61
C LEU A 66 8.35 9.30 -7.90
N ALA A 67 9.51 9.50 -8.50
CA ALA A 67 10.79 8.93 -8.12
C ALA A 67 11.94 9.76 -8.74
N THR A 68 13.19 9.37 -8.44
CA THR A 68 14.36 9.84 -9.19
C THR A 68 14.22 9.47 -10.66
N GLY A 69 14.29 10.46 -11.54
CA GLY A 69 14.16 10.26 -12.98
C GLY A 69 14.67 11.43 -13.80
N ILE A 70 14.46 11.35 -15.10
CA ILE A 70 14.79 12.40 -16.07
C ILE A 70 13.60 12.66 -16.99
N VAL A 71 13.31 13.92 -17.27
CA VAL A 71 12.31 14.28 -18.28
C VAL A 71 12.83 13.85 -19.65
N SER A 72 12.25 12.78 -20.19
CA SER A 72 12.70 12.09 -21.41
C SER A 72 11.86 12.46 -22.64
N GLY A 73 10.77 13.21 -22.47
CA GLY A 73 9.93 13.64 -23.58
C GLY A 73 9.02 14.81 -23.22
N ILE A 74 8.88 15.73 -24.15
CA ILE A 74 7.83 16.76 -24.14
C ILE A 74 7.25 16.77 -25.55
N SER A 75 5.95 16.54 -25.67
CA SER A 75 5.29 16.45 -26.97
C SER A 75 3.90 17.07 -26.91
N THR A 76 3.30 17.28 -28.08
CA THR A 76 1.91 17.70 -28.19
C THR A 76 1.21 16.78 -29.17
N ASN A 77 -0.01 16.37 -28.84
CA ASN A 77 -0.84 15.53 -29.69
C ASN A 77 -2.26 16.11 -29.75
N ASN A 78 -2.86 16.14 -30.94
CA ASN A 78 -4.22 16.66 -31.15
C ASN A 78 -5.29 15.97 -30.29
N ARG A 79 -5.09 14.72 -29.87
CA ARG A 79 -6.02 13.98 -29.00
C ARG A 79 -5.68 14.08 -27.52
N LYS A 80 -4.38 14.06 -27.18
CA LYS A 80 -3.89 13.98 -25.79
C LYS A 80 -3.40 15.32 -25.22
N GLY A 81 -3.46 16.38 -26.02
CA GLY A 81 -2.97 17.71 -25.65
C GLY A 81 -1.46 17.73 -25.46
N PHE A 82 -0.98 18.62 -24.59
CA PHE A 82 0.42 18.67 -24.19
C PHE A 82 0.76 17.48 -23.28
N GLN A 83 1.93 16.89 -23.50
CA GLN A 83 2.37 15.68 -22.83
C GLN A 83 3.79 15.87 -22.30
N ILE A 84 4.06 15.28 -21.14
CA ILE A 84 5.39 15.15 -20.55
C ILE A 84 5.64 13.69 -20.21
N THR A 85 6.82 13.19 -20.58
CA THR A 85 7.28 11.85 -20.22
C THR A 85 8.47 11.95 -19.28
N VAL A 86 8.41 11.21 -18.18
CA VAL A 86 9.51 11.07 -17.24
C VAL A 86 9.98 9.62 -17.27
N ASN A 87 11.27 9.41 -17.51
CA ASN A 87 11.90 8.11 -17.40
C ASN A 87 12.42 7.93 -15.96
N TYR A 88 11.92 6.90 -15.29
CA TYR A 88 12.35 6.45 -13.98
C TYR A 88 13.19 5.18 -14.16
N ARG A 89 14.51 5.36 -14.24
CA ARG A 89 15.45 4.24 -14.22
C ARG A 89 15.41 3.53 -12.87
N ASN A 90 15.52 2.21 -12.89
CA ASN A 90 15.68 1.42 -11.69
C ASN A 90 17.12 1.50 -11.17
N TYR A 91 17.29 1.82 -9.89
CA TYR A 91 18.61 1.97 -9.25
C TYR A 91 19.03 0.76 -8.41
N ALA A 92 18.31 -0.36 -8.48
CA ALA A 92 18.77 -1.61 -7.90
C ALA A 92 20.08 -2.09 -8.55
N ALA A 93 20.95 -2.71 -7.75
CA ALA A 93 22.26 -3.18 -8.22
C ALA A 93 22.10 -4.24 -9.32
N GLY A 94 22.68 -3.98 -10.50
CA GLY A 94 22.60 -4.87 -11.65
C GLY A 94 21.30 -4.74 -12.47
N ASP A 95 20.40 -3.82 -12.10
CA ASP A 95 19.17 -3.56 -12.82
C ASP A 95 19.35 -2.43 -13.85
N ASN A 96 18.85 -2.67 -15.07
CA ASN A 96 18.84 -1.70 -16.17
C ASN A 96 17.42 -1.41 -16.65
N SER A 97 16.42 -1.86 -15.91
CA SER A 97 15.03 -1.60 -16.21
C SER A 97 14.69 -0.13 -16.00
N SER A 98 13.65 0.33 -16.69
CA SER A 98 13.11 1.67 -16.50
C SER A 98 11.62 1.71 -16.77
N PHE A 99 10.96 2.64 -16.10
CA PHE A 99 9.58 3.01 -16.37
C PHE A 99 9.54 4.35 -17.10
N ASP A 100 8.88 4.39 -18.25
CA ASP A 100 8.49 5.64 -18.88
C ASP A 100 7.05 5.95 -18.48
N VAL A 101 6.85 7.08 -17.80
CA VAL A 101 5.52 7.53 -17.39
C VAL A 101 5.18 8.79 -18.16
N THR A 102 4.13 8.71 -18.97
CA THR A 102 3.64 9.83 -19.77
C THR A 102 2.38 10.40 -19.15
N TYR A 103 2.41 11.69 -18.86
CA TYR A 103 1.26 12.47 -18.40
C TYR A 103 0.75 13.32 -19.56
N SER A 104 -0.55 13.29 -19.79
CA SER A 104 -1.21 14.04 -20.87
C SER A 104 -2.29 14.96 -20.33
N HIS A 105 -2.84 15.83 -21.20
CA HIS A 105 -3.71 16.95 -20.81
C HIS A 105 -3.02 17.95 -19.87
N ILE A 106 -1.72 18.15 -20.10
CA ILE A 106 -0.90 19.08 -19.32
C ILE A 106 -1.22 20.51 -19.76
N ARG A 107 -1.39 21.40 -18.78
CA ARG A 107 -1.53 22.84 -19.01
C ARG A 107 -0.16 23.49 -19.21
N GLU A 108 0.77 23.17 -18.32
CA GLU A 108 2.10 23.77 -18.28
C GLU A 108 3.11 22.75 -17.75
N VAL A 109 4.33 22.74 -18.30
CA VAL A 109 5.43 21.90 -17.82
C VAL A 109 6.41 22.76 -17.02
N VAL A 110 6.85 22.23 -15.88
CA VAL A 110 7.87 22.85 -15.04
C VAL A 110 9.23 22.30 -15.44
N GLY A 111 10.05 23.16 -16.05
CA GLY A 111 11.35 22.76 -16.59
C GLY A 111 11.25 22.22 -18.02
N GLY A 112 12.29 21.52 -18.48
CA GLY A 112 12.40 21.08 -19.87
C GLY A 112 12.95 19.67 -20.01
N PHE A 113 13.00 19.20 -21.26
CA PHE A 113 13.64 17.94 -21.63
C PHE A 113 15.07 17.86 -21.06
N GLY A 114 15.44 16.68 -20.55
CA GLY A 114 16.74 16.43 -19.93
C GLY A 114 16.86 16.89 -18.48
N ARG A 115 15.81 17.49 -17.89
CA ARG A 115 15.79 17.85 -16.47
C ARG A 115 15.79 16.59 -15.61
N ASN A 116 16.76 16.49 -14.70
CA ASN A 116 16.72 15.52 -13.61
C ASN A 116 15.67 15.95 -12.57
N VAL A 117 14.90 15.00 -12.08
CA VAL A 117 13.84 15.19 -11.08
C VAL A 117 14.01 14.19 -9.96
N LYS A 118 13.64 14.61 -8.75
CA LYS A 118 13.54 13.77 -7.55
C LYS A 118 12.08 13.56 -7.20
N ALA A 119 11.81 12.51 -6.42
CA ALA A 119 10.49 12.29 -5.85
C ALA A 119 9.94 13.56 -5.19
N GLY A 120 8.71 13.94 -5.54
CA GLY A 120 8.04 15.12 -5.02
C GLY A 120 8.30 16.43 -5.78
N ASP A 121 9.28 16.47 -6.69
CA ASP A 121 9.54 17.68 -7.49
C ASP A 121 8.34 18.00 -8.39
N ASN A 122 7.91 19.26 -8.43
CA ASN A 122 6.90 19.70 -9.38
C ASN A 122 7.46 19.62 -10.81
N ILE A 123 6.72 18.90 -11.66
CA ILE A 123 7.08 18.64 -13.07
C ILE A 123 6.09 19.25 -14.06
N ALA A 124 4.84 19.47 -13.67
CA ALA A 124 3.80 20.00 -14.55
C ALA A 124 2.58 20.47 -13.75
N VAL A 125 1.64 21.11 -14.45
CA VAL A 125 0.31 21.48 -13.96
C VAL A 125 -0.73 20.88 -14.90
N CYS A 126 -1.77 20.25 -14.35
CA CYS A 126 -2.91 19.73 -15.10
C CYS A 126 -4.21 20.47 -14.74
N ASP A 127 -5.20 20.40 -15.64
CA ASP A 127 -6.50 21.05 -15.48
C ASP A 127 -7.64 20.07 -15.72
N GLY A 128 -8.34 19.65 -14.66
CA GLY A 128 -9.60 18.91 -14.76
C GLY A 128 -9.46 17.42 -15.11
N LEU A 129 -8.57 17.07 -16.03
CA LEU A 129 -8.31 15.71 -16.51
C LEU A 129 -6.82 15.42 -16.52
N LEU A 130 -6.44 14.23 -16.06
CA LEU A 130 -5.09 13.70 -16.17
C LEU A 130 -5.14 12.31 -16.79
N HIS A 131 -4.50 12.12 -17.94
CA HIS A 131 -4.31 10.82 -18.56
C HIS A 131 -2.88 10.33 -18.32
N VAL A 132 -2.75 9.12 -17.78
CA VAL A 132 -1.46 8.52 -17.42
C VAL A 132 -1.24 7.25 -18.22
N GLU A 133 -0.11 7.15 -18.89
CA GLU A 133 0.38 5.93 -19.56
C GLU A 133 1.70 5.51 -18.95
N VAL A 134 1.94 4.20 -18.86
CA VAL A 134 3.17 3.65 -18.29
C VAL A 134 3.73 2.59 -19.22
N ARG A 135 5.04 2.65 -19.46
CA ARG A 135 5.77 1.59 -20.14
C ARG A 135 6.92 1.08 -19.26
N PHE A 136 7.09 -0.22 -19.17
CA PHE A 136 8.23 -0.87 -18.54
C PHE A 136 9.13 -1.44 -19.63
N ASN A 137 10.37 -0.94 -19.75
CA ASN A 137 11.31 -1.34 -20.80
C ASN A 137 10.73 -1.25 -22.23
N GLY A 138 9.87 -0.25 -22.46
CA GLY A 138 9.18 -0.04 -23.74
C GLY A 138 7.87 -0.81 -23.91
N GLU A 139 7.54 -1.77 -23.04
CA GLU A 139 6.25 -2.47 -23.07
C GLU A 139 5.18 -1.75 -22.26
N GLU A 140 3.98 -1.59 -22.82
CA GLU A 140 2.85 -0.96 -22.13
C GLU A 140 2.38 -1.81 -20.94
N VAL A 141 2.19 -1.16 -19.80
CA VAL A 141 1.74 -1.80 -18.56
C VAL A 141 0.60 -1.00 -17.94
N ASN A 142 -0.22 -1.67 -17.13
CA ASN A 142 -1.35 -1.04 -16.47
C ASN A 142 -0.87 0.08 -15.51
N PRO A 143 -1.22 1.36 -15.77
CA PRO A 143 -0.80 2.47 -14.91
C PRO A 143 -1.27 2.33 -13.46
N LEU A 144 -2.42 1.70 -13.22
CA LEU A 144 -2.96 1.55 -11.87
C LEU A 144 -2.13 0.56 -11.04
N GLU A 145 -1.62 -0.51 -11.66
CA GLU A 145 -0.73 -1.47 -11.01
C GLU A 145 0.62 -0.80 -10.65
N PHE A 146 1.17 -0.03 -11.59
CA PHE A 146 2.40 0.73 -11.34
C PHE A 146 2.22 1.77 -10.23
N LEU A 147 1.16 2.59 -10.27
CA LEU A 147 0.90 3.60 -9.23
C LEU A 147 0.65 2.96 -7.85
N THR A 148 0.03 1.77 -7.82
CA THR A 148 -0.14 0.98 -6.59
C THR A 148 1.22 0.56 -6.02
N MET A 149 2.12 0.05 -6.85
CA MET A 149 3.48 -0.27 -6.41
C MET A 149 4.23 0.97 -5.89
N VAL A 150 4.16 2.12 -6.58
CA VAL A 150 4.80 3.36 -6.10
C VAL A 150 4.25 3.78 -4.74
N ARG A 151 2.93 3.70 -4.56
CA ARG A 151 2.28 4.00 -3.28
C ARG A 151 2.74 3.05 -2.18
N ASP A 152 2.79 1.75 -2.45
CA ASP A 152 3.19 0.76 -1.44
C ASP A 152 4.68 0.94 -1.06
N ASN A 153 5.53 1.29 -2.02
CA ASN A 153 6.93 1.68 -1.77
C ASN A 153 7.06 2.97 -0.94
N LEU A 154 6.23 3.98 -1.22
CA LEU A 154 6.16 5.22 -0.43
C LEU A 154 5.80 4.89 1.03
N MET A 155 4.75 4.11 1.25
CA MET A 155 4.32 3.70 2.60
C MET A 155 5.41 2.92 3.33
N MET A 156 6.09 1.98 2.66
CA MET A 156 7.21 1.26 3.26
C MET A 156 8.40 2.17 3.59
N GLN A 157 8.67 3.18 2.76
CA GLN A 157 9.73 4.15 3.02
C GLN A 157 9.37 5.08 4.18
N GLU A 158 8.14 5.57 4.24
CA GLU A 158 7.63 6.36 5.36
C GLU A 158 7.75 5.56 6.66
N GLN A 159 7.34 4.28 6.67
CA GLN A 159 7.53 3.39 7.82
C GLN A 159 9.00 3.25 8.23
N LYS A 160 9.93 3.07 7.27
CA LYS A 160 11.37 2.97 7.55
C LYS A 160 12.01 4.29 7.99
N ALA A 161 11.56 5.43 7.46
CA ALA A 161 12.01 6.75 7.89
C ALA A 161 11.47 7.07 9.29
N MET A 162 10.26 6.61 9.58
CA MET A 162 9.61 6.74 10.89
C MET A 162 10.27 5.87 11.97
N THR A 163 11.00 4.79 11.64
CA THR A 163 11.88 4.05 12.59
C THR A 163 13.05 4.84 13.18
N GLY A 164 13.34 6.05 12.65
CA GLY A 164 14.44 6.88 13.13
C GLY A 164 14.05 8.10 13.95
N ASN A 165 12.86 8.68 13.73
CA ASN A 165 12.34 9.85 14.44
C ASN A 165 10.89 10.14 13.98
N ASN A 166 9.88 9.85 14.80
CA ASN A 166 8.61 10.59 14.72
C ASN A 166 7.81 10.53 16.05
N PRO A 167 7.31 11.66 16.59
CA PRO A 167 6.29 11.67 17.66
C PRO A 167 4.91 11.11 17.25
N GLU A 168 4.70 10.65 16.01
CA GLU A 168 3.52 9.84 15.62
C GLU A 168 3.75 8.31 15.68
N MET A 169 5.01 7.84 15.78
CA MET A 169 5.28 6.49 16.32
C MET A 169 4.83 6.38 17.79
N ALA A 170 4.65 7.51 18.48
CA ALA A 170 3.98 7.53 19.77
C ALA A 170 2.51 7.09 19.72
N THR A 171 1.90 6.91 18.53
CA THR A 171 0.51 6.42 18.44
C THR A 171 0.37 4.91 18.29
N LEU A 172 1.47 4.15 18.36
CA LEU A 172 1.46 2.73 18.75
C LEU A 172 2.68 2.30 19.61
N ASP A 173 3.54 3.21 20.08
CA ASP A 173 4.34 3.04 21.33
C ASP A 173 3.45 3.22 22.57
N PHE A 174 2.25 2.69 22.49
CA PHE A 174 1.49 2.40 23.68
C PHE A 174 2.28 1.36 24.47
N PRO A 175 2.49 1.50 25.79
CA PRO A 175 3.07 0.43 26.62
C PRO A 175 2.03 -0.70 26.77
N VAL A 176 1.72 -1.36 25.66
CA VAL A 176 0.77 -2.45 25.57
C VAL A 176 1.49 -3.68 26.08
N SER A 177 1.16 -4.07 27.30
CA SER A 177 1.63 -5.36 27.81
C SER A 177 0.70 -6.47 27.33
N THR A 178 1.29 -7.52 26.78
CA THR A 178 0.62 -8.76 26.44
C THR A 178 1.17 -9.90 27.30
N PRO A 179 0.41 -10.99 27.49
CA PRO A 179 0.94 -12.20 28.15
C PRO A 179 2.14 -12.83 27.43
N TYR A 180 2.46 -12.38 26.22
CA TYR A 180 3.52 -12.91 25.37
C TYR A 180 4.80 -12.05 25.36
N ASP A 181 4.86 -10.97 26.16
CA ASP A 181 5.96 -10.02 26.14
C ASP A 181 7.33 -10.69 26.37
N ALA A 182 7.39 -11.73 27.21
CA ALA A 182 8.60 -12.49 27.47
C ALA A 182 9.08 -13.32 26.27
N GLN A 183 8.18 -13.67 25.35
CA GLN A 183 8.42 -14.47 24.15
C GLN A 183 8.42 -13.64 22.87
N GLN A 184 8.27 -12.31 22.97
CA GLN A 184 8.14 -11.41 21.82
C GLN A 184 9.24 -11.59 20.76
N PRO A 185 10.55 -11.73 21.11
CA PRO A 185 11.60 -11.91 20.11
C PRO A 185 11.46 -13.21 19.31
N GLU A 186 10.94 -14.27 19.93
CA GLU A 186 10.68 -15.55 19.25
C GLU A 186 9.46 -15.44 18.33
N ILE A 187 8.41 -14.77 18.81
CA ILE A 187 7.18 -14.52 18.06
C ILE A 187 7.46 -13.66 16.82
N ASP A 188 8.31 -12.63 16.92
CA ASP A 188 8.68 -11.77 15.79
C ASP A 188 9.43 -12.54 14.69
N GLN A 189 10.29 -13.49 15.08
CA GLN A 189 10.95 -14.39 14.15
C GLN A 189 9.94 -15.32 13.46
N MET A 190 8.97 -15.83 14.20
CA MET A 190 7.89 -16.64 13.64
C MET A 190 7.01 -15.82 12.68
N TYR A 191 6.65 -14.59 13.02
CA TYR A 191 5.93 -13.67 12.14
C TYR A 191 6.71 -13.44 10.84
N THR A 192 7.97 -13.06 10.93
CA THR A 192 8.83 -12.83 9.75
C THR A 192 8.84 -14.04 8.81
N ARG A 193 8.84 -15.25 9.37
CA ARG A 193 8.94 -16.50 8.61
C ARG A 193 7.61 -17.03 8.09
N PHE A 194 6.52 -16.89 8.83
CA PHE A 194 5.26 -17.60 8.58
C PHE A 194 4.05 -16.69 8.34
N PHE A 195 4.14 -15.39 8.62
CA PHE A 195 3.01 -14.46 8.47
C PHE A 195 2.44 -14.44 7.04
N GLY A 196 3.32 -14.43 6.03
CA GLY A 196 2.87 -14.47 4.63
C GLY A 196 2.06 -15.73 4.30
N ARG A 197 2.40 -16.88 4.89
CA ARG A 197 1.64 -18.13 4.70
C ARG A 197 0.33 -18.12 5.48
N TYR A 198 0.37 -17.63 6.73
CA TYR A 198 -0.82 -17.44 7.56
C TYR A 198 -1.89 -16.60 6.84
N MET A 199 -1.48 -15.45 6.27
CA MET A 199 -2.39 -14.59 5.50
C MET A 199 -2.91 -15.27 4.23
N ALA A 200 -2.06 -16.00 3.50
CA ALA A 200 -2.48 -16.73 2.30
C ALA A 200 -3.48 -17.85 2.63
N ASP A 201 -3.29 -18.58 3.73
CA ASP A 201 -4.17 -19.67 4.15
C ASP A 201 -5.49 -19.17 4.75
N LEU A 202 -5.49 -18.00 5.41
CA LEU A 202 -6.71 -17.29 5.79
C LEU A 202 -7.53 -16.86 4.56
N LEU A 203 -6.91 -16.19 3.59
CA LEU A 203 -7.57 -15.68 2.39
C LEU A 203 -8.09 -16.78 1.47
N SER A 204 -7.35 -17.89 1.37
CA SER A 204 -7.77 -19.08 0.62
C SER A 204 -8.69 -20.01 1.42
N ASN A 205 -9.08 -19.61 2.63
CA ASN A 205 -9.99 -20.34 3.53
C ASN A 205 -9.49 -21.77 3.85
N ARG A 206 -8.16 -21.97 3.84
CA ARG A 206 -7.47 -23.20 4.29
C ARG A 206 -7.26 -23.23 5.79
N TYR A 207 -7.15 -22.06 6.40
CA TYR A 207 -7.22 -21.87 7.83
C TYR A 207 -8.44 -21.02 8.16
N ARG A 208 -9.19 -21.42 9.19
CA ARG A 208 -10.29 -20.64 9.75
C ARG A 208 -9.97 -20.32 11.19
N VAL A 209 -10.12 -19.04 11.52
CA VAL A 209 -10.06 -18.55 12.90
C VAL A 209 -11.08 -19.34 13.73
N PRO A 210 -10.70 -19.91 14.89
CA PRO A 210 -11.63 -20.61 15.76
C PRO A 210 -12.79 -19.70 16.19
N GLY A 211 -13.99 -20.25 16.26
CA GLY A 211 -15.20 -19.48 16.58
C GLY A 211 -15.13 -18.78 17.94
N SER A 212 -14.40 -19.35 18.91
CA SER A 212 -14.14 -18.72 20.21
C SER A 212 -13.27 -17.46 20.09
N THR A 213 -12.24 -17.48 19.23
CA THR A 213 -11.35 -16.35 19.00
C THR A 213 -12.09 -15.24 18.26
N GLU A 214 -12.89 -15.59 17.24
CA GLU A 214 -13.72 -14.63 16.52
C GLU A 214 -14.74 -13.96 17.45
N ALA A 215 -15.45 -14.74 18.28
CA ALA A 215 -16.41 -14.20 19.25
C ALA A 215 -15.73 -13.27 20.27
N ALA A 216 -14.55 -13.64 20.75
CA ALA A 216 -13.77 -12.80 21.65
C ALA A 216 -13.33 -11.48 20.99
N LEU A 217 -12.84 -11.52 19.74
CA LEU A 217 -12.47 -10.32 18.99
C LEU A 217 -13.68 -9.41 18.78
N ARG A 218 -14.82 -9.97 18.37
CA ARG A 218 -16.08 -9.21 18.20
C ARG A 218 -16.53 -8.55 19.50
N SER A 219 -16.43 -9.27 20.63
CA SER A 219 -16.78 -8.73 21.95
C SER A 219 -15.86 -7.58 22.36
N VAL A 220 -14.54 -7.72 22.16
CA VAL A 220 -13.56 -6.68 22.51
C VAL A 220 -13.77 -5.42 21.67
N LEU A 221 -14.09 -5.58 20.38
CA LEU A 221 -14.39 -4.44 19.51
C LEU A 221 -15.74 -3.78 19.87
N ALA A 222 -16.77 -4.55 20.21
CA ALA A 222 -18.04 -4.00 20.66
C ALA A 222 -17.89 -3.22 21.98
N GLU A 223 -17.07 -3.72 22.90
CA GLU A 223 -16.73 -3.07 24.16
C GLU A 223 -15.99 -1.75 23.94
N GLY A 224 -15.01 -1.72 23.02
CA GLY A 224 -14.30 -0.49 22.65
C GLY A 224 -15.21 0.57 22.03
N ALA A 225 -16.18 0.15 21.22
CA ALA A 225 -17.19 1.05 20.67
C ALA A 225 -18.08 1.64 21.77
N ALA A 226 -18.56 0.80 22.70
CA ALA A 226 -19.43 1.22 23.80
C ALA A 226 -18.72 2.11 24.83
N ALA A 227 -17.41 1.91 25.03
CA ALA A 227 -16.58 2.73 25.92
C ALA A 227 -16.22 4.11 25.33
N GLY A 228 -16.57 4.39 24.07
CA GLY A 228 -16.17 5.63 23.39
C GLY A 228 -14.64 5.73 23.19
N ALA A 229 -13.97 4.58 23.12
CA ALA A 229 -12.52 4.47 22.99
C ALA A 229 -12.04 4.73 21.54
N TYR A 230 -12.97 4.90 20.61
CA TYR A 230 -12.67 5.21 19.21
C TYR A 230 -12.67 6.72 19.00
N TYR A 231 -11.79 7.21 18.12
CA TYR A 231 -11.63 8.63 17.77
C TYR A 231 -11.01 9.51 18.87
N GLU A 232 -10.17 8.97 19.76
CA GLU A 232 -9.31 9.77 20.65
C GLU A 232 -8.29 10.60 19.87
N HIS A 233 -7.77 10.02 18.79
CA HIS A 233 -6.96 10.69 17.78
C HIS A 233 -7.71 10.74 16.45
N THR A 234 -7.33 11.69 15.60
CA THR A 234 -7.80 11.71 14.22
C THR A 234 -7.49 10.36 13.57
N PRO A 235 -8.49 9.62 13.08
CA PRO A 235 -8.25 8.35 12.42
C PRO A 235 -7.25 8.50 11.29
N SER A 236 -6.28 7.60 11.25
CA SER A 236 -5.25 7.57 10.23
C SER A 236 -5.16 6.16 9.65
N MET A 237 -4.37 5.99 8.59
CA MET A 237 -4.20 4.65 8.00
C MET A 237 -3.59 3.64 9.00
N LEU A 238 -2.73 4.09 9.92
CA LEU A 238 -2.09 3.25 10.95
C LEU A 238 -2.90 3.15 12.25
N ASN A 239 -3.82 4.08 12.46
CA ASN A 239 -4.78 4.06 13.56
C ASN A 239 -6.19 4.33 13.04
N PRO A 240 -6.79 3.38 12.29
CA PRO A 240 -8.05 3.60 11.58
C PRO A 240 -9.23 3.81 12.51
N LEU A 241 -9.08 3.43 13.79
CA LEU A 241 -10.09 3.64 14.83
C LEU A 241 -9.78 4.85 15.72
N GLY A 242 -8.70 5.60 15.45
CA GLY A 242 -8.30 6.75 16.25
C GLY A 242 -8.06 6.41 17.74
N LEU A 243 -7.56 5.22 18.05
CA LEU A 243 -7.31 4.72 19.40
C LEU A 243 -6.25 5.57 20.12
N GLY A 244 -6.51 5.95 21.37
CA GLY A 244 -5.59 6.72 22.23
C GLY A 244 -5.15 5.93 23.46
N GLU A 245 -4.51 6.60 24.42
CA GLU A 245 -4.05 5.95 25.67
C GLU A 245 -5.18 5.31 26.48
N ARG A 246 -6.42 5.82 26.37
CA ARG A 246 -7.57 5.21 27.08
C ARG A 246 -7.99 3.87 26.46
N SER A 247 -7.52 3.59 25.25
CA SER A 247 -7.75 2.35 24.52
C SER A 247 -6.69 1.27 24.79
N LEU A 248 -5.68 1.53 25.63
CA LEU A 248 -4.56 0.62 25.93
C LEU A 248 -5.02 -0.80 26.28
N GLY A 249 -6.01 -0.93 27.17
CA GLY A 249 -6.53 -2.24 27.57
C GLY A 249 -7.23 -2.99 26.44
N ILE A 250 -7.87 -2.28 25.52
CA ILE A 250 -8.53 -2.85 24.34
C ILE A 250 -7.46 -3.29 23.33
N ILE A 251 -6.47 -2.43 23.06
CA ILE A 251 -5.36 -2.72 22.15
C ILE A 251 -4.62 -3.98 22.61
N GLY A 252 -4.27 -4.08 23.90
CA GLY A 252 -3.59 -5.26 24.45
C GLY A 252 -4.41 -6.54 24.35
N ARG A 253 -5.72 -6.47 24.56
CA ARG A 253 -6.62 -7.63 24.39
C ARG A 253 -6.73 -8.06 22.93
N VAL A 254 -6.86 -7.12 22.00
CA VAL A 254 -6.88 -7.41 20.56
C VAL A 254 -5.55 -8.04 20.14
N GLN A 255 -4.42 -7.44 20.50
CA GLN A 255 -3.09 -7.94 20.17
C GLN A 255 -2.86 -9.34 20.75
N THR A 256 -3.28 -9.58 21.99
CA THR A 256 -3.22 -10.92 22.62
C THR A 256 -4.02 -11.95 21.82
N LEU A 257 -5.23 -11.62 21.39
CA LEU A 257 -6.08 -12.53 20.60
C LEU A 257 -5.47 -12.83 19.23
N LEU A 258 -4.90 -11.82 18.57
CA LEU A 258 -4.25 -11.99 17.26
C LEU A 258 -2.97 -12.83 17.35
N ILE A 259 -2.13 -12.59 18.36
CA ILE A 259 -0.92 -13.40 18.61
C ILE A 259 -1.33 -14.84 18.94
N HIS A 260 -2.33 -15.03 19.79
CA HIS A 260 -2.83 -16.35 20.14
C HIS A 260 -3.35 -17.12 18.91
N ASP A 261 -4.11 -16.46 18.02
CA ASP A 261 -4.60 -17.08 16.79
C ASP A 261 -3.46 -17.50 15.85
N PHE A 262 -2.48 -16.62 15.66
CA PHE A 262 -1.30 -16.92 14.86
C PHE A 262 -0.51 -18.11 15.40
N LEU A 263 -0.31 -18.19 16.73
CA LEU A 263 0.33 -19.34 17.37
C LEU A 263 -0.49 -20.62 17.22
N ASN A 264 -1.82 -20.51 17.26
CA ASN A 264 -2.71 -21.64 17.04
C ASN A 264 -2.61 -22.16 15.59
N TYR A 265 -2.58 -21.26 14.60
CA TYR A 265 -2.31 -21.61 13.21
C TYR A 265 -0.97 -22.35 13.06
N LEU A 266 0.10 -21.86 13.70
CA LEU A 266 1.41 -22.50 13.66
C LEU A 266 1.39 -23.90 14.28
N ALA A 267 0.68 -24.07 15.39
CA ALA A 267 0.53 -25.37 16.05
C ALA A 267 -0.24 -26.36 15.18
N LEU A 268 -1.36 -25.95 14.59
CA LEU A 268 -2.27 -26.82 13.83
C LEU A 268 -1.74 -27.17 12.45
N ILE A 269 -1.16 -26.20 11.73
CA ILE A 269 -0.78 -26.36 10.32
C ILE A 269 0.70 -26.72 10.17
N HIS A 270 1.58 -26.14 11.00
CA HIS A 270 3.04 -26.30 10.87
C HIS A 270 3.66 -27.15 11.99
N GLY A 271 2.91 -27.51 13.03
CA GLY A 271 3.43 -28.23 14.20
C GLY A 271 4.49 -27.43 14.97
N VAL A 272 4.48 -26.10 14.85
CA VAL A 272 5.45 -25.19 15.47
C VAL A 272 4.84 -24.63 16.75
N PHE A 273 5.61 -24.66 17.83
CA PHE A 273 5.21 -24.17 19.16
C PHE A 273 6.27 -23.22 19.70
N LEU A 274 5.89 -22.34 20.62
CA LEU A 274 6.84 -21.55 21.38
C LEU A 274 7.76 -22.47 22.20
N SER A 275 9.02 -22.11 22.26
CA SER A 275 10.06 -22.82 23.01
C SER A 275 9.74 -22.96 24.51
N SER A 276 8.99 -22.00 25.06
CA SER A 276 8.60 -21.96 26.47
C SER A 276 7.32 -22.75 26.81
N MET A 277 6.63 -23.33 25.82
CA MET A 277 5.37 -24.06 26.07
C MET A 277 5.59 -25.45 26.66
N THR A 278 4.82 -25.76 27.69
CA THR A 278 4.75 -27.09 28.31
C THR A 278 4.00 -28.08 27.41
N GLU A 279 4.24 -29.38 27.61
CA GLU A 279 3.56 -30.44 26.85
C GLU A 279 2.03 -30.45 27.02
N ILE A 280 1.52 -29.89 28.13
CA ILE A 280 0.08 -29.74 28.38
C ILE A 280 -0.49 -28.62 27.51
N GLU A 281 0.22 -27.50 27.38
CA GLU A 281 -0.20 -26.35 26.58
C GLU A 281 -0.17 -26.67 25.08
N LYS A 282 0.86 -27.39 24.62
CA LYS A 282 0.93 -27.89 23.24
C LYS A 282 -0.25 -28.79 22.90
N LYS A 283 -0.63 -29.71 23.80
CA LYS A 283 -1.81 -30.57 23.63
C LYS A 283 -3.11 -29.79 23.59
N LYS A 284 -3.23 -28.69 24.34
CA LYS A 284 -4.42 -27.84 24.36
C LYS A 284 -4.62 -27.09 23.04
N LEU A 285 -3.55 -26.58 22.43
CA LEU A 285 -3.61 -25.96 21.10
C LEU A 285 -4.03 -26.96 20.02
N LEU A 286 -3.57 -28.20 20.11
CA LEU A 286 -3.90 -29.26 19.14
C LEU A 286 -5.32 -29.84 19.29
N THR A 287 -6.05 -29.51 20.37
CA THR A 287 -7.38 -30.08 20.68
C THR A 287 -8.53 -29.08 20.59
N THR A 288 -8.25 -27.82 20.27
CA THR A 288 -9.26 -26.77 20.17
C THR A 288 -9.48 -26.43 18.68
N PRO A 289 -10.59 -26.86 18.05
CA PRO A 289 -10.93 -26.44 16.69
C PRO A 289 -11.48 -25.00 16.65
#